data_AF-A0A2A9DMW1-F1
#
_entry.id   AF-A0A2A9DMW1-F1
#
_cell.length_a   1.000
_cell.length_b   1.000
_cell.length_c   1.000
_cell.angle_alpha   90.00
_cell.angle_beta   90.00
_cell.angle_gamma   90.00
#
_symmetry.space_group_name_H-M   'P 1'
#
loop_
_entity.id
_entity.type
_entity.pdbx_description
1 polymer ?
#
loop_
_entity_poly.entity_id
_entity_poly.type
_entity_poly.pdbx_seq_one_letter_code
_entity_poly.pdbx_strand_id
1 'polypeptide(L)'
;MTTRATRIATVSLIAALIPSALIAPAHGHVDPALQQHVDANERHAPAGESATLTAGHADIGPTITDDGGARTMSLKVRDDHAQPPVWRELSDVTVNVPDHAAITLPDDRAYDFTGGEAGKPVWVLPQTEATDVPWLGWNTQHPGLIESGAQGVTLSLTQVEGPGQFSLFLQNGGFEAPQVLWNSAENLPQDLWVDMNTHTHANWVFSAPGTYELTVTATATGADGTEYSATAPLRFEVGSEQARAEYTPASSTTWLYIVAAAVIIAVLVGAAVAVRRRRSAGGERA
;
A
#
# COMPACT_ATOMS: atom_id res chain seq x y z
N MET A 1 -80.66 -5.73 16.40
CA MET A 1 -79.75 -6.53 17.24
C MET A 1 -78.77 -7.23 16.32
N THR A 2 -77.55 -6.69 16.24
CA THR A 2 -76.49 -7.07 15.31
C THR A 2 -75.50 -8.02 15.98
N THR A 3 -75.42 -9.26 15.50
CA THR A 3 -74.44 -10.26 15.96
C THR A 3 -73.16 -10.15 15.13
N ARG A 4 -72.03 -9.89 15.78
CA ARG A 4 -70.68 -9.85 15.18
C ARG A 4 -70.21 -11.28 14.91
N ALA A 5 -69.76 -11.54 13.69
CA ALA A 5 -69.02 -12.75 13.33
C ALA A 5 -67.51 -12.45 13.34
N THR A 6 -66.78 -13.15 14.21
CA THR A 6 -65.32 -13.11 14.32
C THR A 6 -64.70 -13.85 13.15
N ARG A 7 -63.91 -13.16 12.30
CA ARG A 7 -63.08 -13.80 11.27
C ARG A 7 -61.78 -14.28 11.91
N ILE A 8 -61.56 -15.59 11.90
CA ILE A 8 -60.26 -16.21 12.20
C ILE A 8 -59.42 -16.11 10.92
N ALA A 9 -58.31 -15.38 10.97
CA ALA A 9 -57.34 -15.33 9.88
C ALA A 9 -56.42 -16.56 9.98
N THR A 10 -56.50 -17.44 9.00
CA THR A 10 -55.57 -18.56 8.82
C THR A 10 -54.26 -18.01 8.25
N VAL A 11 -53.17 -18.09 9.02
CA VAL A 11 -51.82 -17.78 8.53
C VAL A 11 -51.29 -19.02 7.80
N SER A 12 -51.23 -18.96 6.47
CA SER A 12 -50.55 -19.97 5.66
C SER A 12 -49.04 -19.78 5.79
N LEU A 13 -48.37 -20.74 6.42
CA LEU A 13 -46.92 -20.82 6.50
C LEU A 13 -46.38 -21.31 5.14
N ILE A 14 -45.83 -20.42 4.33
CA ILE A 14 -45.05 -20.79 3.15
C ILE A 14 -43.66 -21.18 3.65
N ALA A 15 -43.39 -22.48 3.75
CA ALA A 15 -42.04 -22.99 3.93
C ALA A 15 -41.25 -22.77 2.64
N ALA A 16 -40.42 -21.74 2.59
CA ALA A 16 -39.44 -21.56 1.53
C ALA A 16 -38.35 -22.63 1.68
N LEU A 17 -38.32 -23.60 0.76
CA LEU A 17 -37.15 -24.46 0.59
C LEU A 17 -35.98 -23.58 0.12
N ILE A 18 -35.07 -23.28 1.02
CA ILE A 18 -33.75 -22.75 0.66
C ILE A 18 -32.95 -23.97 0.18
N PRO A 19 -32.50 -24.03 -1.10
CA PRO A 19 -31.57 -25.07 -1.49
C PRO A 19 -30.28 -24.84 -0.68
N SER A 20 -29.92 -25.82 0.14
CA SER A 20 -28.63 -25.87 0.82
C SER A 20 -27.53 -25.95 -0.23
N ALA A 21 -27.00 -24.80 -0.64
CA ALA A 21 -25.71 -24.75 -1.29
C ALA A 21 -24.69 -25.27 -0.28
N LEU A 22 -24.01 -26.36 -0.64
CA LEU A 22 -22.82 -26.84 0.05
C LEU A 22 -21.85 -25.66 0.17
N ILE A 23 -21.72 -25.12 1.39
CA ILE A 23 -20.63 -24.20 1.72
C ILE A 23 -19.37 -25.07 1.72
N ALA A 24 -18.68 -25.10 0.58
CA ALA A 24 -17.29 -25.53 0.56
C ALA A 24 -16.51 -24.63 1.54
N PRO A 25 -15.57 -25.17 2.33
CA PRO A 25 -14.75 -24.32 3.18
C PRO A 25 -14.03 -23.33 2.25
N ALA A 26 -14.16 -22.04 2.53
CA ALA A 26 -13.41 -21.00 1.86
C ALA A 26 -11.92 -21.31 2.07
N HIS A 27 -11.31 -21.93 1.06
CA HIS A 27 -9.87 -21.93 0.94
C HIS A 27 -9.55 -20.46 0.68
N GLY A 28 -8.89 -19.79 1.63
CA GLY A 28 -8.46 -18.41 1.45
C GLY A 28 -7.74 -18.32 0.11
N HIS A 29 -8.31 -17.56 -0.83
CA HIS A 29 -7.58 -17.24 -2.04
C HIS A 29 -6.46 -16.31 -1.61
N VAL A 30 -5.29 -16.89 -1.35
CA VAL A 30 -4.06 -16.10 -1.33
C VAL A 30 -3.91 -15.60 -2.75
N ASP A 31 -3.99 -14.29 -2.94
CA ASP A 31 -3.74 -13.67 -4.24
C ASP A 31 -2.36 -14.13 -4.71
N PRO A 32 -2.26 -14.84 -5.86
CA PRO A 32 -0.97 -15.30 -6.37
C PRO A 32 0.04 -14.16 -6.53
N ALA A 33 -0.43 -12.94 -6.78
CA ALA A 33 0.42 -11.77 -6.94
C ALA A 33 1.11 -11.34 -5.62
N LEU A 34 0.56 -11.73 -4.46
CA LEU A 34 1.19 -11.52 -3.15
C LEU A 34 2.23 -12.58 -2.80
N GLN A 35 2.29 -13.69 -3.56
CA GLN A 35 3.30 -14.73 -3.37
C GLN A 35 4.55 -14.41 -4.18
N GLN A 36 5.32 -13.40 -3.74
CA GLN A 36 6.61 -13.13 -4.33
C GLN A 36 7.72 -14.00 -3.74
N HIS A 37 8.65 -14.39 -4.59
CA HIS A 37 9.95 -14.94 -4.23
C HIS A 37 11.02 -13.98 -4.73
N VAL A 38 11.91 -13.54 -3.85
CA VAL A 38 13.01 -12.63 -4.19
C VAL A 38 14.29 -13.44 -4.27
N ASP A 39 14.83 -13.56 -5.48
CA ASP A 39 16.06 -14.33 -5.72
C ASP A 39 17.32 -13.48 -5.52
N ALA A 40 18.39 -14.09 -5.01
CA ALA A 40 19.65 -13.39 -4.75
C ALA A 40 20.40 -12.98 -6.03
N ASN A 41 20.01 -13.55 -7.18
CA ASN A 41 20.63 -13.30 -8.48
C ASN A 41 19.77 -12.40 -9.39
N GLU A 42 18.71 -11.77 -8.85
CA GLU A 42 17.92 -10.79 -9.59
C GLU A 42 18.81 -9.66 -10.09
N ARG A 43 18.47 -9.13 -11.27
CA ARG A 43 19.28 -8.08 -11.89
C ARG A 43 19.15 -6.79 -11.08
N HIS A 44 20.28 -6.17 -10.74
CA HIS A 44 20.32 -4.77 -10.35
C HIS A 44 20.63 -3.90 -11.56
N ALA A 45 19.76 -2.93 -11.86
CA ALA A 45 20.05 -1.91 -12.86
C ALA A 45 21.20 -1.02 -12.38
N PRO A 46 22.12 -0.60 -13.27
CA PRO A 46 23.14 0.40 -12.94
C PRO A 46 22.48 1.74 -12.58
N ALA A 47 23.09 2.47 -11.65
CA ALA A 47 22.66 3.83 -11.31
C ALA A 47 22.65 4.73 -12.56
N GLY A 48 21.61 5.56 -12.68
CA GLY A 48 21.31 6.41 -13.83
C GLY A 48 20.44 5.74 -14.91
N GLU A 49 20.10 4.44 -14.79
CA GLU A 49 19.15 3.79 -15.68
C GLU A 49 17.70 4.16 -15.29
N SER A 50 17.21 5.27 -15.84
CA SER A 50 15.87 5.77 -15.52
C SER A 50 14.75 4.82 -16.00
N ALA A 51 13.71 4.69 -15.19
CA ALA A 51 12.49 3.97 -15.51
C ALA A 51 11.24 4.73 -15.06
N THR A 52 10.11 4.48 -15.72
CA THR A 52 8.80 4.98 -15.28
C THR A 52 7.87 3.80 -15.08
N LEU A 53 7.34 3.65 -13.86
CA LEU A 53 6.33 2.64 -13.57
C LEU A 53 4.98 3.18 -14.04
N THR A 54 4.37 2.53 -15.02
CA THR A 54 3.06 2.93 -15.57
C THR A 54 1.94 1.96 -15.23
N ALA A 55 2.27 0.72 -14.89
CA ALA A 55 1.32 -0.30 -14.43
C ALA A 55 2.08 -1.46 -13.77
N GLY A 56 1.34 -2.33 -13.06
CA GLY A 56 1.86 -3.60 -12.54
C GLY A 56 2.56 -3.48 -11.19
N HIS A 57 2.97 -4.64 -10.68
CA HIS A 57 3.56 -4.78 -9.35
C HIS A 57 4.96 -4.15 -9.28
N ALA A 58 5.22 -3.48 -8.15
CA ALA A 58 6.55 -3.05 -7.75
C ALA A 58 6.58 -2.84 -6.24
N ASP A 59 7.74 -3.01 -5.62
CA ASP A 59 7.93 -2.78 -4.19
C ASP A 59 9.17 -1.94 -3.91
N ILE A 60 9.06 -0.96 -3.01
CA ILE A 60 10.25 -0.37 -2.40
C ILE A 60 10.82 -1.32 -1.34
N GLY A 61 12.14 -1.47 -1.27
CA GLY A 61 12.74 -2.36 -0.29
C GLY A 61 14.22 -2.09 -0.09
N PRO A 62 14.73 -2.22 1.16
CA PRO A 62 16.16 -2.16 1.39
C PRO A 62 16.82 -3.45 0.88
N THR A 63 17.94 -3.25 0.20
CA THR A 63 18.88 -4.28 -0.22
C THR A 63 20.14 -4.14 0.61
N ILE A 64 20.80 -5.24 0.93
CA ILE A 64 22.15 -5.21 1.49
C ILE A 64 23.04 -6.01 0.54
N THR A 65 24.08 -5.39 0.04
CA THR A 65 25.05 -6.02 -0.87
C THR A 65 26.42 -6.04 -0.22
N ASP A 66 27.20 -7.09 -0.51
CA ASP A 66 28.59 -7.22 -0.07
C ASP A 66 29.52 -6.89 -1.25
N ASP A 67 30.36 -5.87 -1.07
CA ASP A 67 31.47 -5.56 -1.98
C ASP A 67 32.81 -5.71 -1.23
N GLY A 68 33.50 -6.81 -1.47
CA GLY A 68 34.83 -7.07 -0.90
C GLY A 68 34.87 -7.18 0.62
N GLY A 69 33.77 -7.59 1.26
CA GLY A 69 33.60 -7.67 2.71
C GLY A 69 32.94 -6.44 3.33
N ALA A 70 32.65 -5.39 2.55
CA ALA A 70 31.90 -4.22 3.01
C ALA A 70 30.42 -4.40 2.66
N ARG A 71 29.58 -4.62 3.67
CA ARG A 71 28.13 -4.73 3.51
C ARG A 71 27.49 -3.34 3.54
N THR A 72 26.84 -2.95 2.45
CA THR A 72 26.18 -1.65 2.31
C THR A 72 24.69 -1.83 2.07
N MET A 73 23.87 -1.00 2.73
CA MET A 73 22.43 -0.93 2.46
C MET A 73 22.12 0.09 1.37
N SER A 74 21.17 -0.23 0.50
CA SER A 74 20.54 0.70 -0.45
C SER A 74 19.04 0.54 -0.41
N LEU A 75 18.27 1.63 -0.53
CA LEU A 75 16.82 1.58 -0.68
C LEU A 75 16.48 1.64 -2.17
N LYS A 76 15.83 0.60 -2.69
CA LYS A 76 15.60 0.38 -4.13
C LYS A 76 14.13 0.07 -4.42
N VAL A 77 13.76 0.08 -5.70
CA VAL A 77 12.50 -0.50 -6.18
C VAL A 77 12.80 -1.85 -6.80
N ARG A 78 12.12 -2.91 -6.35
CA ARG A 78 12.00 -4.15 -7.09
C ARG A 78 10.87 -3.99 -8.09
N ASP A 79 11.24 -3.89 -9.36
CA ASP A 79 10.34 -3.71 -10.50
C ASP A 79 10.11 -5.08 -11.17
N ASP A 80 8.95 -5.68 -10.93
CA ASP A 80 8.57 -7.01 -11.41
C ASP A 80 7.24 -7.04 -12.16
N HIS A 81 6.82 -5.87 -12.69
CA HIS A 81 5.76 -5.77 -13.70
C HIS A 81 6.07 -6.64 -14.93
N ALA A 82 7.35 -6.86 -15.21
CA ALA A 82 7.86 -7.75 -16.23
C ALA A 82 8.80 -8.79 -15.62
N GLN A 83 8.87 -9.95 -16.27
CA GLN A 83 9.74 -11.06 -15.86
C GLN A 83 10.92 -11.20 -16.83
N PRO A 84 12.17 -11.30 -16.34
CA PRO A 84 12.57 -11.35 -14.92
C PRO A 84 12.53 -9.97 -14.22
N PRO A 85 12.42 -9.95 -12.88
CA PRO A 85 12.39 -8.74 -12.07
C PRO A 85 13.72 -7.97 -12.09
N VAL A 86 13.67 -6.66 -11.85
CA VAL A 86 14.83 -5.77 -11.82
C VAL A 86 14.81 -4.87 -10.58
N TRP A 87 15.90 -4.85 -9.83
CA TRP A 87 16.13 -3.87 -8.76
C TRP A 87 16.69 -2.58 -9.33
N ARG A 88 15.98 -1.46 -9.14
CA ARG A 88 16.34 -0.12 -9.64
C ARG A 88 16.61 0.83 -8.48
N GLU A 89 17.52 1.77 -8.65
CA GLU A 89 17.70 2.83 -7.65
C GLU A 89 16.42 3.65 -7.52
N LEU A 90 16.03 3.97 -6.29
CA LEU A 90 14.77 4.68 -6.03
C LEU A 90 14.75 6.05 -6.73
N SER A 91 15.90 6.73 -6.80
CA SER A 91 16.07 8.03 -7.46
C SER A 91 15.99 7.98 -8.99
N ASP A 92 16.13 6.79 -9.59
CA ASP A 92 16.05 6.60 -11.03
C ASP A 92 14.63 6.17 -11.48
N VAL A 93 13.72 5.94 -10.53
CA VAL A 93 12.35 5.50 -10.80
C VAL A 93 11.37 6.65 -10.60
N THR A 94 10.57 6.90 -11.62
CA THR A 94 9.36 7.73 -11.51
C THR A 94 8.14 6.83 -11.44
N VAL A 95 7.35 6.95 -10.39
CA VAL A 95 6.07 6.25 -10.27
C VAL A 95 4.97 7.13 -10.87
N ASN A 96 4.30 6.63 -11.90
CA ASN A 96 3.19 7.35 -12.48
C ASN A 96 1.89 7.11 -11.70
N VAL A 97 1.19 8.17 -11.34
CA VAL A 97 -0.18 8.08 -10.81
C VAL A 97 -1.10 8.66 -11.88
N PRO A 98 -1.67 7.84 -12.77
CA PRO A 98 -2.34 8.34 -13.96
C PRO A 98 -3.66 9.03 -13.60
N ASP A 99 -4.14 9.92 -14.46
CA ASP A 99 -5.38 10.67 -14.17
C ASP A 99 -6.61 9.76 -14.01
N HIS A 100 -6.66 8.61 -14.70
CA HIS A 100 -7.73 7.64 -14.53
C HIS A 100 -7.70 6.88 -13.19
N ALA A 101 -6.62 7.00 -12.41
CA ALA A 101 -6.54 6.51 -11.04
C ALA A 101 -7.15 7.50 -10.03
N ALA A 102 -7.68 8.65 -10.49
CA ALA A 102 -8.40 9.58 -9.64
C ALA A 102 -9.75 9.02 -9.18
N ILE A 103 -10.05 9.22 -7.90
CA ILE A 103 -11.33 8.85 -7.28
C ILE A 103 -11.96 10.06 -6.60
N THR A 104 -13.29 10.17 -6.65
CA THR A 104 -14.07 11.23 -5.99
C THR A 104 -14.15 11.08 -4.48
N LEU A 105 -13.30 11.75 -3.70
CA LEU A 105 -13.26 11.62 -2.24
C LEU A 105 -14.66 11.61 -1.60
N PRO A 106 -14.99 10.62 -0.76
CA PRO A 106 -16.31 10.54 -0.14
C PRO A 106 -16.51 11.67 0.86
N ASP A 107 -17.77 12.05 1.09
CA ASP A 107 -18.16 12.94 2.20
C ASP A 107 -18.19 12.14 3.51
N ASP A 108 -17.02 11.69 3.94
CA ASP A 108 -16.79 10.94 5.18
C ASP A 108 -15.53 11.47 5.86
N ARG A 109 -15.69 11.95 7.09
CA ARG A 109 -14.60 12.51 7.92
C ARG A 109 -13.50 11.51 8.22
N ALA A 110 -13.75 10.21 8.06
CA ALA A 110 -12.71 9.19 8.16
C ALA A 110 -11.54 9.44 7.19
N TYR A 111 -11.75 10.19 6.09
CA TYR A 111 -10.73 10.49 5.08
C TYR A 111 -10.24 11.94 5.07
N ASP A 112 -10.57 12.75 6.09
CA ASP A 112 -10.12 14.14 6.22
C ASP A 112 -8.58 14.26 6.19
N PHE A 113 -7.87 13.21 6.59
CA PHE A 113 -6.40 13.14 6.59
C PHE A 113 -5.77 13.23 5.19
N THR A 114 -6.55 13.00 4.12
CA THR A 114 -6.06 12.99 2.74
C THR A 114 -5.81 14.40 2.19
N GLY A 115 -6.36 15.44 2.84
CA GLY A 115 -6.27 16.83 2.37
C GLY A 115 -7.14 17.16 1.18
N GLY A 116 -7.91 16.20 0.66
CA GLY A 116 -8.87 16.43 -0.41
C GLY A 116 -10.15 17.08 0.10
N GLU A 117 -10.86 17.77 -0.79
CA GLU A 117 -12.22 18.24 -0.53
C GLU A 117 -13.22 17.13 -0.89
N ALA A 118 -14.21 16.90 -0.03
CA ALA A 118 -15.28 15.94 -0.30
C ALA A 118 -15.96 16.23 -1.65
N GLY A 119 -16.16 15.19 -2.46
CA GLY A 119 -16.70 15.31 -3.81
C GLY A 119 -15.70 15.78 -4.88
N LYS A 120 -14.43 16.02 -4.53
CA LYS A 120 -13.34 16.32 -5.50
C LYS A 120 -12.46 15.10 -5.77
N PRO A 121 -11.76 15.05 -6.91
CA PRO A 121 -10.81 13.97 -7.17
C PRO A 121 -9.61 14.03 -6.22
N VAL A 122 -9.16 12.84 -5.80
CA VAL A 122 -7.82 12.56 -5.26
C VAL A 122 -7.22 11.43 -6.09
N TRP A 123 -5.90 11.42 -6.29
CA TRP A 123 -5.21 10.42 -7.11
C TRP A 123 -4.66 9.32 -6.22
N VAL A 124 -4.93 8.06 -6.57
CA VAL A 124 -4.66 6.93 -5.67
C VAL A 124 -3.91 5.82 -6.40
N LEU A 125 -2.76 5.38 -5.86
CA LEU A 125 -2.27 4.03 -6.11
C LEU A 125 -2.91 3.09 -5.09
N PRO A 126 -3.78 2.17 -5.52
CA PRO A 126 -4.63 1.41 -4.60
C PRO A 126 -3.85 0.30 -3.87
N GLN A 127 -4.32 -0.01 -2.65
CA GLN A 127 -3.83 -1.17 -1.88
C GLN A 127 -4.07 -2.49 -2.61
N THR A 128 -5.16 -2.60 -3.35
CA THR A 128 -5.48 -3.75 -4.21
C THR A 128 -5.07 -3.44 -5.64
N GLU A 129 -4.47 -4.41 -6.33
CA GLU A 129 -4.07 -4.25 -7.73
C GLU A 129 -5.22 -3.76 -8.62
N ALA A 130 -4.91 -2.78 -9.47
CA ALA A 130 -5.82 -2.26 -10.49
C ALA A 130 -5.13 -2.28 -11.85
N THR A 131 -5.88 -2.66 -12.88
CA THR A 131 -5.38 -2.67 -14.26
C THR A 131 -4.95 -1.26 -14.69
N ASP A 132 -3.83 -1.18 -15.40
CA ASP A 132 -3.25 0.07 -15.92
C ASP A 132 -2.92 1.11 -14.83
N VAL A 133 -2.65 0.67 -13.60
CA VAL A 133 -2.18 1.52 -12.49
C VAL A 133 -1.00 0.80 -11.83
N PRO A 134 0.10 1.50 -11.46
CA PRO A 134 1.16 0.89 -10.68
C PRO A 134 0.62 0.37 -9.34
N TRP A 135 0.98 -0.85 -9.00
CA TRP A 135 0.67 -1.44 -7.72
C TRP A 135 1.94 -1.40 -6.87
N LEU A 136 2.11 -0.29 -6.16
CA LEU A 136 3.32 0.00 -5.39
C LEU A 136 3.17 -0.43 -3.93
N GLY A 137 4.10 -1.27 -3.46
CA GLY A 137 4.17 -1.74 -2.09
C GLY A 137 5.54 -1.52 -1.47
N TRP A 138 5.80 -2.24 -0.38
CA TRP A 138 7.14 -2.41 0.17
C TRP A 138 7.43 -3.87 0.50
N ASN A 139 8.71 -4.24 0.46
CA ASN A 139 9.18 -5.57 0.84
C ASN A 139 10.44 -5.53 1.73
N THR A 140 10.57 -6.54 2.59
CA THR A 140 11.76 -6.82 3.43
C THR A 140 12.31 -8.22 3.17
N GLN A 141 12.19 -8.69 1.92
CA GLN A 141 12.49 -10.08 1.52
C GLN A 141 13.83 -10.22 0.76
N HIS A 142 14.56 -9.13 0.53
CA HIS A 142 15.85 -9.21 -0.16
C HIS A 142 16.83 -10.13 0.58
N PRO A 143 17.46 -11.13 -0.09
CA PRO A 143 18.31 -12.13 0.57
C PRO A 143 19.44 -11.54 1.41
N GLY A 144 20.13 -10.52 0.91
CA GLY A 144 21.19 -9.86 1.69
C GLY A 144 20.70 -9.18 2.97
N LEU A 145 19.43 -8.75 3.02
CA LEU A 145 18.81 -8.23 4.25
C LEU A 145 18.48 -9.39 5.21
N ILE A 146 17.93 -10.49 4.70
CA ILE A 146 17.68 -11.72 5.48
C ILE A 146 18.98 -12.25 6.10
N GLU A 147 20.05 -12.33 5.32
CA GLU A 147 21.39 -12.77 5.77
C GLU A 147 22.04 -11.83 6.79
N SER A 148 21.58 -10.58 6.91
CA SER A 148 22.04 -9.69 7.98
C SER A 148 21.53 -10.13 9.35
N GLY A 149 20.48 -10.95 9.40
CA GLY A 149 19.82 -11.37 10.63
C GLY A 149 19.03 -10.26 11.33
N ALA A 150 18.74 -9.16 10.62
CA ALA A 150 17.86 -8.11 11.12
C ALA A 150 16.49 -8.67 11.53
N GLN A 151 15.85 -8.05 12.52
CA GLN A 151 14.50 -8.43 12.97
C GLN A 151 13.39 -7.71 12.19
N GLY A 152 13.74 -6.58 11.58
CA GLY A 152 12.86 -5.79 10.74
C GLY A 152 13.56 -4.52 10.28
N VAL A 153 12.81 -3.68 9.59
CA VAL A 153 13.25 -2.42 9.01
C VAL A 153 12.34 -1.31 9.53
N THR A 154 12.90 -0.16 9.87
CA THR A 154 12.11 1.07 10.01
C THR A 154 12.18 1.85 8.72
N LEU A 155 11.05 2.05 8.06
CA LEU A 155 10.88 2.98 6.94
C LEU A 155 10.38 4.31 7.49
N SER A 156 11.18 5.36 7.34
CA SER A 156 10.87 6.70 7.84
C SER A 156 10.61 7.63 6.68
N LEU A 157 9.42 8.23 6.62
CA LEU A 157 9.18 9.38 5.74
C LEU A 157 9.81 10.61 6.40
N THR A 158 10.77 11.23 5.72
CA THR A 158 11.58 12.32 6.29
C THR A 158 11.34 13.66 5.63
N GLN A 159 10.90 13.66 4.37
CA GLN A 159 10.54 14.86 3.61
C GLN A 159 9.45 14.53 2.60
N VAL A 160 8.57 15.50 2.35
CA VAL A 160 7.60 15.47 1.25
C VAL A 160 7.62 16.83 0.56
N GLU A 161 7.82 16.83 -0.75
CA GLU A 161 7.69 18.00 -1.61
C GLU A 161 6.63 17.71 -2.68
N GLY A 162 5.74 18.66 -2.94
CA GLY A 162 4.70 18.51 -3.96
C GLY A 162 3.59 19.57 -3.85
N PRO A 163 2.68 19.62 -4.84
CA PRO A 163 1.63 20.64 -4.94
C PRO A 163 0.46 20.47 -3.97
N GLY A 164 0.32 19.30 -3.34
CA GLY A 164 -0.78 18.98 -2.43
C GLY A 164 -0.32 18.10 -1.25
N GLN A 165 -1.27 17.58 -0.50
CA GLN A 165 -0.99 16.64 0.59
C GLN A 165 -0.79 15.22 0.05
N PHE A 166 0.08 14.48 0.73
CA PHE A 166 0.32 13.06 0.53
C PHE A 166 -0.09 12.28 1.78
N SER A 167 -0.72 11.13 1.59
CA SER A 167 -0.98 10.18 2.67
C SER A 167 -0.79 8.73 2.21
N LEU A 168 -0.35 7.89 3.14
CA LEU A 168 -0.23 6.44 2.98
C LEU A 168 -1.07 5.77 4.05
N PHE A 169 -1.98 4.87 3.69
CA PHE A 169 -2.80 4.18 4.68
C PHE A 169 -3.19 2.76 4.27
N LEU A 170 -3.42 1.92 5.27
CA LEU A 170 -4.02 0.60 5.11
C LEU A 170 -5.51 0.66 5.42
N GLN A 171 -6.30 -0.14 4.70
CA GLN A 171 -7.71 -0.32 4.99
C GLN A 171 -8.09 -1.80 4.92
N ASN A 172 -8.54 -2.32 6.05
CA ASN A 172 -8.94 -3.71 6.18
C ASN A 172 -10.44 -3.85 5.95
N GLY A 173 -10.85 -4.53 4.88
CA GLY A 173 -12.25 -4.92 4.71
C GLY A 173 -13.22 -3.81 4.35
N GLY A 174 -12.81 -2.53 4.36
CA GLY A 174 -13.75 -1.41 4.26
C GLY A 174 -14.63 -1.17 5.49
N PHE A 175 -14.60 -2.08 6.47
CA PHE A 175 -15.41 -2.02 7.69
C PHE A 175 -14.68 -1.35 8.86
N GLU A 176 -13.35 -1.27 8.79
CA GLU A 176 -12.50 -0.61 9.77
C GLU A 176 -12.09 0.78 9.28
N ALA A 177 -11.83 1.68 10.22
CA ALA A 177 -11.32 3.00 9.91
C ALA A 177 -9.93 2.90 9.25
N PRO A 178 -9.57 3.81 8.33
CA PRO A 178 -8.24 3.85 7.72
C PRO A 178 -7.13 3.91 8.77
N GLN A 179 -6.13 3.03 8.64
CA GLN A 179 -4.90 3.08 9.41
C GLN A 179 -3.87 3.93 8.67
N VAL A 180 -3.80 5.21 9.03
CA VAL A 180 -2.82 6.14 8.44
C VAL A 180 -1.40 5.80 8.91
N LEU A 181 -0.52 5.53 7.96
CA LEU A 181 0.89 5.21 8.16
C LEU A 181 1.78 6.45 8.00
N TRP A 182 1.58 7.19 6.92
CA TRP A 182 2.24 8.46 6.65
C TRP A 182 1.23 9.54 6.25
N ASN A 183 1.46 10.77 6.69
CA ASN A 183 0.67 11.93 6.29
C ASN A 183 1.56 13.19 6.23
N SER A 184 1.69 13.82 5.07
CA SER A 184 2.52 15.02 4.91
C SER A 184 2.02 16.25 5.67
N ALA A 185 0.79 16.24 6.20
CA ALA A 185 0.24 17.28 7.06
C ALA A 185 0.73 17.18 8.51
N GLU A 186 1.29 16.03 8.90
CA GLU A 186 1.80 15.75 10.24
C GLU A 186 3.32 16.00 10.32
N ASN A 187 3.85 16.12 11.53
CA ASN A 187 5.29 16.34 11.73
C ASN A 187 6.13 15.18 11.18
N LEU A 188 7.26 15.51 10.56
CA LEU A 188 8.28 14.57 10.09
C LEU A 188 9.45 14.51 11.08
N PRO A 189 10.20 13.39 11.16
CA PRO A 189 9.98 12.14 10.43
C PRO A 189 8.82 11.30 10.98
N GLN A 190 8.26 10.43 10.14
CA GLN A 190 7.22 9.47 10.51
C GLN A 190 7.71 8.03 10.28
N ASP A 191 7.84 7.28 11.36
CA ASP A 191 8.40 5.93 11.37
C ASP A 191 7.35 4.85 11.18
N LEU A 192 7.63 3.93 10.25
CA LEU A 192 6.87 2.70 9.98
C LEU A 192 7.79 1.49 10.24
N TRP A 193 7.51 0.72 11.29
CA TRP A 193 8.19 -0.56 11.52
C TRP A 193 7.60 -1.64 10.62
N VAL A 194 8.47 -2.37 9.93
CA VAL A 194 8.13 -3.49 9.05
C VAL A 194 8.94 -4.71 9.49
N ASP A 195 8.23 -5.79 9.85
CA ASP A 195 8.89 -7.05 10.22
C ASP A 195 9.63 -7.65 9.01
N MET A 196 10.66 -8.47 9.27
CA MET A 196 11.33 -9.20 8.19
C MET A 196 10.39 -10.17 7.46
N ASN A 197 10.73 -10.46 6.20
CA ASN A 197 9.93 -11.31 5.32
C ASN A 197 8.49 -10.80 5.12
N THR A 198 8.31 -9.50 5.17
CA THR A 198 7.03 -8.84 4.88
C THR A 198 7.03 -8.32 3.46
N HIS A 199 5.87 -8.43 2.82
CA HIS A 199 5.51 -7.75 1.59
C HIS A 199 4.10 -7.19 1.78
N THR A 200 3.87 -5.92 1.45
CA THR A 200 2.59 -5.27 1.72
C THR A 200 2.36 -4.10 0.77
N HIS A 201 1.12 -3.99 0.29
CA HIS A 201 0.62 -2.83 -0.43
C HIS A 201 -0.29 -1.97 0.45
N ALA A 202 -0.41 -0.71 0.09
CA ALA A 202 -1.22 0.29 0.79
C ALA A 202 -1.81 1.28 -0.21
N ASN A 203 -2.72 2.13 0.27
CA ASN A 203 -3.25 3.23 -0.53
C ASN A 203 -2.31 4.42 -0.45
N TRP A 204 -1.69 4.78 -1.57
CA TRP A 204 -0.90 6.01 -1.74
C TRP A 204 -1.81 7.08 -2.31
N VAL A 205 -2.07 8.16 -1.57
CA VAL A 205 -3.06 9.18 -1.95
C VAL A 205 -2.42 10.55 -2.07
N PHE A 206 -2.73 11.24 -3.17
CA PHE A 206 -2.27 12.58 -3.49
C PHE A 206 -3.48 13.51 -3.70
N SER A 207 -3.47 14.67 -3.04
CA SER A 207 -4.61 15.60 -3.06
C SER A 207 -4.63 16.55 -4.27
N ALA A 208 -3.56 16.60 -5.07
CA ALA A 208 -3.42 17.47 -6.22
C ALA A 208 -2.55 16.81 -7.31
N PRO A 209 -2.72 17.18 -8.60
CA PRO A 209 -1.85 16.69 -9.66
C PRO A 209 -0.53 17.47 -9.70
N GLY A 210 0.53 16.82 -10.16
CA GLY A 210 1.88 17.36 -10.34
C GLY A 210 2.97 16.42 -9.82
N THR A 211 4.20 16.92 -9.78
CA THR A 211 5.36 16.15 -9.33
C THR A 211 5.45 16.15 -7.80
N TYR A 212 5.63 14.97 -7.22
CA TYR A 212 5.92 14.80 -5.80
C TYR A 212 7.27 14.11 -5.61
N GLU A 213 8.01 14.51 -4.57
CA GLU A 213 9.23 13.85 -4.12
C GLU A 213 9.12 13.51 -2.64
N LEU A 214 9.20 12.22 -2.31
CA LEU A 214 9.10 11.69 -0.96
C LEU A 214 10.46 11.14 -0.56
N THR A 215 11.12 11.73 0.45
CA THR A 215 12.40 11.23 0.95
C THR A 215 12.17 10.17 2.02
N VAL A 216 12.58 8.94 1.73
CA VAL A 216 12.42 7.79 2.62
C VAL A 216 13.78 7.33 3.12
N THR A 217 13.88 7.09 4.43
CA THR A 217 15.04 6.48 5.07
C THR A 217 14.67 5.09 5.57
N ALA A 218 15.42 4.07 5.15
CA ALA A 218 15.35 2.72 5.70
C ALA A 218 16.47 2.51 6.72
N THR A 219 16.16 1.96 7.89
CA THR A 219 17.17 1.54 8.87
C THR A 219 16.92 0.10 9.34
N ALA A 220 17.99 -0.64 9.60
CA ALA A 220 17.93 -1.97 10.18
C ALA A 220 19.19 -2.26 11.00
N THR A 221 19.07 -3.09 12.03
CA THR A 221 20.19 -3.55 12.85
C THR A 221 20.41 -5.03 12.61
N GLY A 222 21.59 -5.41 12.12
CA GLY A 222 21.98 -6.80 11.90
C GLY A 222 22.13 -7.60 13.21
N ALA A 223 22.15 -8.92 13.12
CA ALA A 223 22.31 -9.81 14.29
C ALA A 223 23.66 -9.65 15.01
N ASP A 224 24.65 -9.11 14.30
CA ASP A 224 25.98 -8.75 14.84
C ASP A 224 26.03 -7.36 15.48
N GLY A 225 24.92 -6.60 15.45
CA GLY A 225 24.83 -5.24 15.93
C GLY A 225 25.26 -4.18 14.91
N THR A 226 25.56 -4.56 13.66
CA THR A 226 25.85 -3.60 12.59
C THR A 226 24.59 -2.79 12.27
N GLU A 227 24.70 -1.47 12.31
CA GLU A 227 23.62 -0.56 11.93
C GLU A 227 23.70 -0.26 10.43
N TYR A 228 22.59 -0.50 9.73
CA TYR A 228 22.42 -0.20 8.32
C TYR A 228 21.45 0.97 8.16
N SER A 229 21.75 1.85 7.21
CA SER A 229 20.88 2.97 6.85
C SER A 229 21.04 3.31 5.39
N ALA A 230 19.92 3.62 4.72
CA ALA A 230 19.90 4.17 3.38
C ALA A 230 18.77 5.19 3.26
N THR A 231 19.04 6.32 2.60
CA THR A 231 18.04 7.35 2.30
C THR A 231 18.00 7.56 0.80
N ALA A 232 16.80 7.59 0.23
CA ALA A 232 16.61 7.91 -1.18
C ALA A 232 15.28 8.63 -1.42
N PRO A 233 15.21 9.53 -2.43
CA PRO A 233 13.95 10.12 -2.87
C PRO A 233 13.16 9.13 -3.72
N LEU A 234 11.85 9.12 -3.54
CA LEU A 234 10.88 8.44 -4.40
C LEU A 234 10.03 9.49 -5.12
N ARG A 235 10.09 9.48 -6.45
CA ARG A 235 9.40 10.46 -7.29
C ARG A 235 8.07 9.92 -7.79
N PHE A 236 7.03 10.75 -7.73
CA PHE A 236 5.74 10.50 -8.35
C PHE A 236 5.40 11.58 -9.37
N GLU A 237 4.79 11.20 -10.48
CA GLU A 237 4.12 12.11 -11.42
C GLU A 237 2.61 11.85 -11.35
N VAL A 238 1.88 12.78 -10.73
CA VAL A 238 0.46 12.62 -10.39
C VAL A 238 -0.43 13.35 -11.39
N GLY A 239 -1.49 12.68 -11.86
CA GLY A 239 -2.46 13.24 -12.78
C GLY A 239 -1.94 13.38 -14.22
N SER A 240 -1.00 12.52 -14.63
CA SER A 240 -0.54 12.54 -16.02
C SER A 240 -1.59 11.96 -16.96
N GLU A 241 -1.80 12.60 -18.11
CA GLU A 241 -2.57 12.04 -19.22
C GLU A 241 -1.75 10.94 -19.91
N GLN A 242 -1.97 9.68 -19.54
CA GLN A 242 -1.48 8.55 -20.33
C GLN A 242 -2.52 8.19 -21.39
N ALA A 243 -2.05 7.87 -22.61
CA ALA A 243 -2.92 7.40 -23.68
C ALA A 243 -3.56 6.07 -23.25
N ARG A 244 -4.85 6.12 -22.94
CA ARG A 244 -5.66 4.95 -22.64
C ARG A 244 -5.70 4.04 -23.87
N ALA A 245 -5.46 2.74 -23.70
CA ALA A 245 -6.17 1.79 -24.56
C ALA A 245 -7.66 1.95 -24.22
N GLU A 246 -8.49 2.37 -25.19
CA GLU A 246 -9.88 2.76 -24.97
C GLU A 246 -10.65 1.77 -24.07
N TYR A 247 -10.92 2.14 -22.82
CA TYR A 247 -11.85 1.44 -21.93
C TYR A 247 -13.11 2.29 -21.77
N THR A 248 -14.30 1.77 -22.05
CA THR A 248 -15.56 2.47 -21.76
C THR A 248 -15.99 2.14 -20.33
N PRO A 249 -15.98 3.09 -19.36
CA PRO A 249 -16.38 2.76 -18.00
C PRO A 249 -17.90 2.54 -17.92
N ALA A 250 -18.32 1.39 -17.40
CA ALA A 250 -19.67 1.17 -16.93
C ALA A 250 -19.93 1.96 -15.63
N SER A 251 -21.15 2.45 -15.47
CA SER A 251 -21.60 3.41 -14.47
C SER A 251 -21.27 3.08 -12.99
N SER A 252 -20.87 4.13 -12.26
CA SER A 252 -21.16 4.43 -10.84
C SER A 252 -21.06 3.31 -9.78
N THR A 253 -20.11 2.38 -9.90
CA THR A 253 -19.88 1.34 -8.88
C THR A 253 -18.45 1.31 -8.34
N THR A 254 -17.61 2.28 -8.71
CA THR A 254 -16.14 2.23 -8.53
C THR A 254 -15.68 2.23 -7.06
N TRP A 255 -16.45 2.83 -6.15
CA TRP A 255 -16.13 2.83 -4.71
C TRP A 255 -16.13 1.44 -4.08
N LEU A 256 -16.98 0.53 -4.57
CA LEU A 256 -17.04 -0.82 -4.07
C LEU A 256 -15.77 -1.62 -4.39
N TYR A 257 -14.95 -1.27 -5.38
CA TYR A 257 -13.75 -2.07 -5.66
C TYR A 257 -12.58 -1.75 -4.73
N ILE A 258 -12.45 -0.49 -4.27
CA ILE A 258 -11.46 -0.10 -3.26
C ILE A 258 -11.85 -0.62 -1.86
N VAL A 259 -13.15 -0.83 -1.62
CA VAL A 259 -13.69 -1.28 -0.32
C VAL A 259 -13.97 -2.79 -0.29
N ALA A 260 -14.35 -3.43 -1.41
CA ALA A 260 -14.84 -4.82 -1.45
C ALA A 260 -13.84 -5.84 -2.01
N ALA A 261 -12.69 -5.43 -2.55
CA ALA A 261 -11.58 -6.35 -2.82
C ALA A 261 -10.73 -6.58 -1.56
N ALA A 262 -11.40 -6.77 -0.42
CA ALA A 262 -10.79 -7.29 0.78
C ALA A 262 -10.99 -8.80 0.80
N VAL A 263 -10.18 -9.51 0.01
CA VAL A 263 -9.88 -10.89 0.34
C VAL A 263 -8.96 -10.84 1.56
N ILE A 264 -9.29 -11.60 2.59
CA ILE A 264 -8.57 -11.63 3.87
C ILE A 264 -7.09 -11.98 3.60
N ILE A 265 -6.21 -10.97 3.61
CA ILE A 265 -4.75 -11.12 3.54
C ILE A 265 -4.26 -11.24 4.99
N ALA A 266 -4.34 -12.44 5.53
CA ALA A 266 -3.77 -12.76 6.83
C ALA A 266 -3.45 -14.24 6.94
N VAL A 267 -2.39 -14.73 6.28
CA VAL A 267 -1.83 -16.07 6.48
C VAL A 267 -0.37 -16.05 5.98
N LEU A 268 0.75 -16.22 6.70
CA LEU A 268 1.17 -16.51 8.09
C LEU A 268 2.63 -15.99 8.14
N VAL A 269 2.97 -14.93 8.88
CA VAL A 269 3.56 -14.92 10.23
C VAL A 269 3.16 -13.57 10.83
N GLY A 270 2.72 -13.54 12.09
CA GLY A 270 2.07 -12.36 12.70
C GLY A 270 2.83 -11.05 12.53
N ALA A 271 2.43 -10.24 11.53
CA ALA A 271 2.97 -8.92 11.29
C ALA A 271 2.20 -7.91 12.14
N ALA A 272 2.87 -7.38 13.16
CA ALA A 272 2.36 -6.23 13.89
C ALA A 272 3.01 -4.99 13.27
N VAL A 273 2.36 -4.41 12.25
CA VAL A 273 2.73 -3.06 11.78
C VAL A 273 2.43 -2.09 12.91
N ALA A 274 3.46 -1.74 13.68
CA ALA A 274 3.36 -0.88 14.84
C ALA A 274 3.87 0.53 14.51
N VAL A 275 2.98 1.51 14.50
CA VAL A 275 3.35 2.93 14.43
C VAL A 275 3.89 3.35 15.80
N ARG A 276 5.21 3.55 15.93
CA ARG A 276 5.82 4.08 17.15
C ARG A 276 6.00 5.59 17.05
N ARG A 277 5.12 6.37 17.68
CA ARG A 277 5.33 7.82 17.87
C ARG A 277 6.37 8.06 18.97
N ARG A 278 7.59 8.51 18.62
CA ARG A 278 8.53 9.01 19.63
C ARG A 278 8.01 10.35 20.18
N ARG A 279 7.73 10.40 21.48
CA ARG A 279 7.58 11.68 22.19
C ARG A 279 8.96 12.31 22.33
N SER A 280 9.19 13.43 21.68
CA SER A 280 10.34 14.29 21.96
C SER A 280 10.31 14.62 23.45
N ALA A 281 11.35 14.21 24.17
CA ALA A 281 11.52 14.56 25.57
C ALA A 281 11.63 16.09 25.66
N GLY A 282 10.54 16.73 26.08
CA GLY A 282 10.54 18.12 26.50
C GLY A 282 11.57 18.26 27.62
N GLY A 283 12.51 19.18 27.40
CA GLY A 283 13.48 19.55 28.41
C GLY A 283 12.78 20.07 29.66
N GLU A 284 13.29 19.65 30.81
CA GLU A 284 13.00 20.32 32.07
C GLU A 284 14.29 20.42 32.88
N ARG A 285 14.41 21.57 33.56
CA ARG A 285 15.42 22.06 34.53
C ARG A 285 16.48 22.98 33.89
N ALA A 286 16.55 24.27 34.24
CA ALA A 286 16.04 25.03 35.39
C ALA A 286 15.65 26.46 35.00
#